data_AF-A0A239RWQ3-F1
#
_entry.id   AF-A0A239RWQ3-F1
#
_cell.length_a   1.000
_cell.length_b   1.000
_cell.length_c   1.000
_cell.angle_alpha   90.00
_cell.angle_beta   90.00
_cell.angle_gamma   90.00
#
_symmetry.space_group_name_H-M   'P 1'
#
loop_
_entity.id
_entity.type
_entity.pdbx_description
1 polymer ?
#
loop_
_entity_poly.entity_id
_entity_poly.type
_entity_poly.pdbx_seq_one_letter_code
_entity_poly.pdbx_strand_id
1 'polypeptide(L)' 'MTSTNIQTKPKHTELTQVRWTKKQLKALKKIAFENDTKIAIYIRDFMVKHHPELQDPPSDAQL' A
#
# COMPACT_ATOMS: atom_id res chain seq x y z
N MET A 1 13.35 14.03 31.38
CA MET A 1 12.31 13.78 30.35
C MET A 1 12.95 12.98 29.23
N THR A 2 12.71 11.68 29.18
CA THR A 2 13.19 10.80 28.11
C THR A 2 12.14 10.73 27.01
N SER A 3 12.27 11.60 26.01
CA SER A 3 11.41 11.57 24.83
C SER A 3 11.79 10.38 23.96
N THR A 4 11.07 9.26 24.09
CA THR A 4 11.22 8.10 23.19
C THR A 4 10.76 8.52 21.80
N ASN A 5 11.72 8.78 20.93
CA ASN A 5 11.50 9.05 19.51
C ASN A 5 11.09 7.72 18.84
N ILE A 6 9.79 7.38 18.93
CA ILE A 6 9.22 6.23 18.25
C ILE A 6 9.15 6.61 16.77
N GLN A 7 10.27 6.43 16.07
CA GLN A 7 10.33 6.49 14.63
C GLN A 7 9.51 5.30 14.12
N THR A 8 8.26 5.56 13.73
CA THR A 8 7.36 4.58 13.13
C THR A 8 8.00 4.05 11.85
N LYS A 9 8.67 2.91 11.96
CA LYS A 9 9.21 2.20 10.80
C LYS A 9 8.04 1.89 9.86
N PRO A 10 8.19 2.10 8.54
CA PRO A 10 7.16 1.74 7.60
C PRO A 10 6.86 0.24 7.71
N LYS A 11 5.59 -0.11 7.95
CA LYS A 11 5.11 -1.50 8.09
C LYS A 11 5.30 -2.33 6.82
N HIS A 12 5.49 -1.68 5.67
CA HIS A 12 5.67 -2.30 4.36
C HIS A 12 7.10 -2.09 3.88
N THR A 13 7.91 -3.14 3.92
CA THR A 13 9.35 -3.10 3.57
C THR A 13 9.62 -3.59 2.15
N GLU A 14 8.85 -4.58 1.68
CA GLU A 14 9.08 -5.21 0.38
C GLU A 14 8.48 -4.38 -0.77
N LEU A 15 9.27 -4.18 -1.83
CA LEU A 15 8.90 -3.38 -3.00
C LEU A 15 8.77 -4.27 -4.24
N THR A 16 7.64 -4.14 -4.92
CA THR A 16 7.44 -4.73 -6.26
C THR A 16 7.34 -3.62 -7.30
N GLN A 17 8.23 -3.64 -8.30
CA GLN A 17 8.19 -2.68 -9.41
C GLN A 17 7.29 -3.21 -10.53
N VAL A 18 6.38 -2.36 -11.02
CA VAL A 18 5.49 -2.70 -12.15
C VAL A 18 5.75 -1.75 -13.31
N ARG A 19 5.91 -2.30 -14.52
CA ARG A 19 6.06 -1.50 -15.75
C ARG A 19 4.70 -1.20 -16.36
N TRP A 20 4.41 0.09 -16.52
CA TRP A 20 3.15 0.58 -17.09
C TRP A 20 3.39 1.28 -18.43
N THR A 21 2.43 1.16 -19.34
CA THR A 21 2.36 2.05 -20.51
C THR A 21 1.97 3.47 -20.09
N LYS A 22 2.28 4.47 -20.93
CA LYS A 22 1.91 5.87 -20.68
C LYS A 22 0.40 6.06 -20.44
N LYS A 23 -0.43 5.32 -21.19
CA LYS A 23 -1.91 5.39 -21.07
C LYS A 23 -2.38 4.83 -19.73
N GLN A 24 -1.85 3.66 -19.31
CA GLN A 24 -2.18 3.04 -18.03
C GLN A 24 -1.76 3.90 -16.85
N LEU A 25 -0.55 4.48 -16.88
CA LEU A 25 -0.08 5.34 -15.80
C LEU A 25 -0.93 6.62 -15.67
N LYS A 26 -1.38 7.19 -16.79
CA LYS A 26 -2.28 8.36 -16.78
C LYS A 26 -3.64 8.02 -16.16
N ALA A 27 -4.19 6.86 -16.48
CA ALA A 27 -5.44 6.37 -15.87
C ALA A 27 -5.28 6.15 -14.36
N LEU A 28 -4.21 5.48 -13.92
CA LEU A 28 -3.92 5.24 -12.51
C LEU A 28 -3.77 6.55 -11.72
N LYS A 29 -3.10 7.56 -12.28
CA LYS A 29 -2.99 8.90 -11.68
C LYS A 29 -4.37 9.54 -11.46
N LYS A 30 -5.24 9.45 -12.46
CA LYS A 30 -6.59 9.98 -12.38
C LYS A 30 -7.41 9.28 -11.29
N ILE A 31 -7.40 7.94 -11.28
CA ILE A 31 -8.16 7.15 -10.31
C ILE A 31 -7.66 7.41 -8.87
N ALA A 32 -6.34 7.42 -8.68
CA ALA A 32 -5.76 7.69 -7.35
C ALA A 32 -6.13 9.09 -6.86
N PHE A 33 -6.13 10.09 -7.75
CA PHE A 33 -6.58 11.45 -7.44
C PHE A 33 -8.07 11.51 -7.06
N GLU A 34 -8.94 10.84 -7.81
CA GLU A 34 -10.38 10.77 -7.51
C GLU A 34 -10.68 10.08 -6.17
N ASN A 35 -9.81 9.16 -5.73
CA ASN A 35 -9.94 8.48 -4.44
C ASN A 35 -9.15 9.16 -3.31
N ASP A 36 -8.58 10.35 -3.54
CA ASP A 36 -7.71 11.07 -2.58
C ASP A 36 -6.60 10.18 -1.97
N THR A 37 -6.04 9.29 -2.80
CA THR A 37 -5.01 8.33 -2.38
C THR A 37 -3.76 8.42 -3.24
N LYS A 38 -2.66 7.85 -2.73
CA LYS A 38 -1.45 7.63 -3.54
C LYS A 38 -1.65 6.40 -4.43
N ILE A 39 -1.13 6.44 -5.66
CA ILE A 39 -1.22 5.32 -6.62
C ILE A 39 -0.81 3.98 -6.01
N ALA A 40 0.30 3.97 -5.24
CA ALA A 40 0.79 2.75 -4.61
C ALA A 40 -0.17 2.20 -3.52
N ILE A 41 -0.86 3.08 -2.80
CA ILE A 41 -1.85 2.70 -1.79
C ILE A 41 -3.08 2.15 -2.50
N TYR A 42 -3.58 2.88 -3.51
CA TYR A 42 -4.71 2.43 -4.33
C TYR A 42 -4.48 1.04 -4.93
N ILE A 43 -3.32 0.81 -5.56
CA ILE A 43 -3.00 -0.49 -6.15
C ILE A 43 -2.96 -1.59 -5.09
N ARG A 44 -2.35 -1.32 -3.93
CA ARG A 44 -2.26 -2.30 -2.84
C ARG A 44 -3.65 -2.65 -2.32
N ASP A 45 -4.44 -1.64 -2.00
CA ASP A 45 -5.78 -1.84 -1.43
C ASP A 45 -6.69 -2.55 -2.43
N PHE A 46 -6.56 -2.23 -3.72
CA PHE A 46 -7.23 -2.96 -4.80
C PHE A 46 -6.81 -4.43 -4.82
N MET A 47 -5.51 -4.73 -4.75
CA MET A 47 -5.01 -6.11 -4.74
C MET A 47 -5.53 -6.88 -3.53
N VAL A 48 -5.41 -6.33 -2.32
CA VAL A 48 -5.89 -6.98 -1.09
C VAL A 48 -7.41 -7.21 -1.13
N LYS A 49 -8.17 -6.26 -1.68
CA LYS A 49 -9.64 -6.39 -1.83
C LYS A 49 -10.04 -7.52 -2.78
N HIS A 50 -9.28 -7.74 -3.84
CA HIS A 50 -9.57 -8.75 -4.87
C HIS A 50 -8.89 -10.09 -4.61
N HIS A 51 -7.85 -10.11 -3.79
CA HIS A 51 -7.04 -11.27 -3.42
C HIS A 51 -6.91 -11.33 -1.89
N PRO A 52 -7.91 -11.91 -1.20
CA PRO A 52 -7.91 -12.04 0.26
C PRO A 52 -6.68 -12.76 0.81
N GLU A 53 -6.03 -13.60 -0.01
CA GLU A 53 -4.77 -14.28 0.31
C GLU A 53 -3.59 -13.31 0.58
N LEU A 54 -3.69 -12.06 0.13
CA LEU A 54 -2.69 -11.01 0.38
C LEU A 54 -2.97 -10.23 1.67
N GLN A 55 -4.10 -10.49 2.33
CA GLN A 55 -4.42 -9.85 3.59
C GLN A 55 -3.55 -10.48 4.68
N ASP A 56 -2.75 -9.65 5.37
CA ASP A 56 -1.99 -10.12 6.52
C ASP A 56 -2.96 -10.77 7.53
N PRO A 57 -2.62 -11.95 8.08
CA PRO A 57 -3.41 -12.54 9.14
C PRO A 57 -3.47 -11.57 10.33
N PRO A 58 -4.60 -11.50 11.06
CA PRO A 58 -4.72 -10.63 12.22
C PRO A 58 -3.59 -10.91 13.22
N SER A 59 -3.03 -9.83 13.76
CA SER A 59 -1.79 -9.80 14.54
C SER A 59 -1.80 -10.66 15.82
N ASP A 60 -2.95 -11.22 16.21
CA ASP A 60 -3.12 -12.11 17.36
C ASP A 60 -2.66 -13.55 17.11
N ALA A 61 -2.34 -13.93 15.87
CA ALA A 61 -1.86 -15.28 15.54
C ALA A 61 -0.33 -15.48 15.65
N GLN A 62 0.40 -14.49 16.14
CA GLN A 62 1.87 -14.52 16.28
C GLN A 62 2.39 -14.47 17.74
N LEU A 63 1.57 -14.89 18.71
CA LEU A 63 1.97 -15.08 20.10
C LEU A 63 2.30 -16.55 20.41
#